data_AF-A0A6N2UQU2-F1
#
_entry.id   AF-A0A6N2UQU2-F1
#
_cell.length_a   1.000
_cell.length_b   1.000
_cell.length_c   1.000
_cell.angle_alpha   90.00
_cell.angle_beta   90.00
_cell.angle_gamma   90.00
#
_symmetry.space_group_name_H-M   'P 1'
#
loop_
_entity.id
_entity.type
_entity.pdbx_description
1 polymer ?
#
loop_
_entity_poly.entity_id
_entity_poly.type
_entity_poly.pdbx_seq_one_letter_code
_entity_poly.pdbx_strand_id
1 'polypeptide(L)' 'MNKYVTQLLEVIQKKTGCDTSSAVRWLAEQAGVSERTAWNWKQQEKLRKATEKNLGRIAEELKK' A
#
# COMPACT_ATOMS: atom_id res chain seq x y z
N MET A 1 4.75 -2.33 -8.68
CA MET A 1 3.78 -2.55 -7.57
C MET A 1 2.94 -1.30 -7.37
N ASN A 2 1.68 -1.49 -6.98
CA ASN A 2 0.60 -0.55 -7.25
C ASN A 2 0.54 0.59 -6.21
N LYS A 3 1.35 1.65 -6.41
CA LYS A 3 1.37 2.88 -5.59
C LYS A 3 -0.02 3.47 -5.33
N TYR A 4 -0.97 3.22 -6.24
CA TYR A 4 -2.34 3.71 -6.15
C TYR A 4 -3.12 3.05 -5.02
N VAL A 5 -2.78 1.83 -4.60
CA VAL A 5 -3.52 1.11 -3.55
C VAL A 5 -3.41 1.82 -2.21
N THR A 6 -2.22 2.22 -1.76
CA THR A 6 -2.09 2.95 -0.50
C THR A 6 -2.69 4.35 -0.59
N GLN A 7 -2.54 5.05 -1.72
CA GLN A 7 -3.16 6.36 -1.92
C GLN A 7 -4.69 6.28 -1.86
N LEU A 8 -5.28 5.27 -2.50
CA LEU A 8 -6.72 5.02 -2.45
C LEU A 8 -7.18 4.69 -1.04
N LEU A 9 -6.47 3.81 -0.32
CA LEU A 9 -6.80 3.48 1.07
C LEU A 9 -6.74 4.71 1.97
N GLU A 10 -5.72 5.56 1.84
CA GLU A 10 -5.60 6.81 2.59
C GLU A 10 -6.75 7.78 2.27
N VAL A 11 -7.14 7.90 1.00
CA VAL A 11 -8.28 8.73 0.58
C VAL A 11 -9.59 8.20 1.15
N ILE A 12 -9.82 6.88 1.11
CA ILE A 12 -11.03 6.25 1.66
C ILE A 12 -11.10 6.55 3.16
N GLN A 13 -10.05 6.25 3.91
CA GLN A 13 -9.99 6.48 5.36
C GLN A 13 -10.23 7.94 5.74
N LYS A 14 -9.63 8.89 5.00
CA LYS A 14 -9.83 10.32 5.26
C LYS A 14 -11.26 10.78 4.97
N LYS A 15 -11.90 10.24 3.93
CA LYS A 15 -13.26 10.63 3.55
C LYS A 15 -14.34 10.01 4.44
N THR A 16 -14.15 8.76 4.85
CA THR A 16 -15.18 8.01 5.57
C THR A 16 -14.92 7.93 7.08
N GLY A 17 -13.71 8.23 7.53
CA GLY A 17 -13.28 8.01 8.92
C GLY A 17 -13.15 6.54 9.31
N CYS A 18 -13.24 5.61 8.34
CA CYS A 18 -13.21 4.19 8.63
C CYS A 18 -11.79 3.69 8.94
N ASP A 19 -11.71 2.56 9.64
CA ASP A 19 -10.43 1.90 9.90
C ASP A 19 -9.82 1.27 8.62
N THR A 20 -8.62 0.73 8.76
CA THR A 20 -7.88 0.08 7.68
C THR A 20 -8.55 -1.17 7.13
N SER A 21 -9.09 -2.02 7.99
CA SER A 21 -9.74 -3.26 7.57
C SER A 21 -11.01 -2.94 6.78
N SER A 22 -11.78 -1.97 7.26
CA SER A 22 -12.97 -1.45 6.56
C SER A 22 -12.61 -0.84 5.20
N ALA A 23 -11.53 -0.05 5.11
CA ALA A 23 -11.07 0.52 3.83
C ALA A 23 -10.59 -0.56 2.85
N VAL A 24 -9.89 -1.60 3.33
CA VAL A 24 -9.40 -2.70 2.50
C VAL A 24 -10.56 -3.57 2.01
N ARG A 25 -11.55 -3.84 2.86
CA ARG A 25 -12.78 -4.56 2.47
C ARG A 25 -13.54 -3.80 1.39
N TRP A 26 -13.78 -2.51 1.59
CA TRP A 26 -14.42 -1.66 0.60
C TRP A 26 -13.67 -1.69 -0.74
N LEU A 27 -12.33 -1.56 -0.70
CA LEU A 27 -11.51 -1.64 -1.90
C LEU A 27 -11.64 -3.00 -2.61
N ALA A 28 -11.70 -4.09 -1.85
CA ALA A 28 -11.88 -5.44 -2.38
C ALA A 28 -13.23 -5.59 -3.10
N GLU A 29 -14.31 -5.09 -2.49
CA GLU A 29 -15.66 -5.07 -3.06
C GLU A 29 -15.70 -4.27 -4.36
N GLN A 30 -15.16 -3.04 -4.37
CA GLN A 30 -15.16 -2.20 -5.56
C GLN A 30 -14.30 -2.77 -6.70
N ALA A 31 -13.20 -3.46 -6.37
CA ALA A 31 -12.32 -4.07 -7.36
C ALA A 31 -12.80 -5.46 -7.81
N GLY A 32 -13.87 -6.01 -7.23
CA GLY A 32 -14.36 -7.36 -7.55
C GLY A 32 -13.36 -8.46 -7.20
N VAL A 33 -12.57 -8.28 -6.15
CA VAL A 33 -11.53 -9.24 -5.71
C VAL A 33 -11.77 -9.70 -4.27
N SER A 34 -11.10 -10.78 -3.87
CA SER A 34 -11.12 -11.21 -2.47
C SER A 34 -10.44 -10.19 -1.55
N GLU A 35 -10.89 -10.08 -0.29
CA GLU A 35 -10.22 -9.27 0.73
C GLU A 35 -8.74 -9.64 0.88
N ARG A 36 -8.41 -10.94 0.74
CA ARG A 36 -7.02 -11.43 0.78
C ARG A 36 -6.17 -10.81 -0.34
N THR A 37 -6.72 -10.69 -1.54
CA THR A 37 -6.05 -10.04 -2.67
C THR A 37 -5.78 -8.56 -2.38
N ALA A 38 -6.77 -7.83 -1.86
CA ALA A 38 -6.61 -6.42 -1.51
C ALA A 38 -5.59 -6.23 -0.36
N TRP A 39 -5.60 -7.10 0.65
CA TRP A 39 -4.59 -7.11 1.71
C TRP A 39 -3.18 -7.38 1.16
N ASN A 40 -3.04 -8.31 0.22
CA ASN A 40 -1.77 -8.59 -0.43
C ASN A 40 -1.23 -7.36 -1.16
N TRP A 41 -2.08 -6.60 -1.86
CA TRP A 41 -1.67 -5.35 -2.50
C TRP A 41 -1.12 -4.34 -1.50
N LYS A 42 -1.79 -4.19 -0.34
CA LYS A 42 -1.31 -3.30 0.73
C LYS A 42 0.05 -3.75 1.28
N GLN A 43 0.26 -5.05 1.48
CA GLN A 43 1.54 -5.58 1.98
C GLN A 43 2.66 -5.41 0.96
N GLN A 44 2.39 -5.66 -0.33
CA GLN A 44 3.36 -5.42 -1.40
C GLN A 44 3.82 -3.96 -1.45
N GLU A 45 2.91 -3.01 -1.22
CA GLU A 45 3.26 -1.59 -1.20
C GLU A 45 4.12 -1.20 0.02
N LYS A 46 3.88 -1.81 1.20
CA LYS A 46 4.77 -1.67 2.36
C LYS A 46 6.18 -2.19 2.05
N LEU A 47 6.27 -3.37 1.44
CA LEU A 47 7.54 -3.96 1.03
C LEU A 47 8.25 -3.07 0.01
N ARG A 48 7.55 -2.57 -1.01
CA ARG A 48 8.11 -1.63 -2.00
C ARG A 48 8.75 -0.42 -1.33
N LYS A 49 8.05 0.25 -0.41
CA LYS A 49 8.59 1.42 0.32
C LYS A 49 9.85 1.08 1.13
N ALA A 50 9.85 -0.06 1.80
CA ALA A 50 11.01 -0.53 2.55
C ALA A 50 12.21 -0.83 1.63
N THR A 51 11.95 -1.51 0.50
CA THR A 51 12.96 -1.79 -0.52
C THR A 51 13.54 -0.51 -1.10
N GLU A 52 12.71 0.47 -1.47
CA GLU A 52 13.18 1.75 -2.01
C GLU A 52 14.07 2.51 -1.02
N LYS A 53 13.67 2.55 0.25
CA LYS A 53 14.49 3.15 1.31
C LYS A 53 15.85 2.46 1.44
N ASN A 54 15.85 1.13 1.46
CA ASN A 54 17.08 0.35 1.60
C ASN A 54 18.01 0.49 0.40
N LEU A 55 17.47 0.44 -0.82
CA LEU A 55 18.23 0.66 -2.05
C LEU A 55 18.80 2.07 -2.13
N GLY A 56 18.03 3.09 -1.71
CA GLY A 56 18.53 4.46 -1.62
C GLY A 56 19.73 4.57 -0.66
N ARG A 57 19.65 3.92 0.51
CA ARG A 57 20.77 3.87 1.45
C ARG A 57 22.01 3.21 0.84
N ILE A 58 21.85 2.07 0.18
CA ILE A 58 22.95 1.36 -0.48
C ILE A 58 23.58 2.24 -1.57
N ALA A 59 22.76 2.91 -2.39
CA ALA A 59 23.25 3.79 -3.44
C ALA A 59 24.08 4.96 -2.88
N GLU A 60 23.70 5.53 -1.73
CA GLU A 60 24.47 6.58 -1.06
C GLU A 60 25.78 6.06 -0.44
N GLU A 61 25.78 4.84 0.10
CA GLU A 61 27.00 4.18 0.58
C GLU A 61 28.00 3.93 -0.54
N LEU A 62 27.54 3.54 -1.74
CA LEU A 62 28.38 3.29 -2.91
C LEU A 62 28.96 4.56 -3.58
N LYS A 63 28.43 5.75 -3.25
CA LYS A 63 28.97 7.03 -3.75
C LYS A 63 30.17 7.54 -2.95
N LYS A 64 30.41 6.98 -1.76
CA LYS A 64 31.55 7.33 -0.89
C LYS A 64 32.80 6.58 -1.33
#